data_AF-A0A9Q0YAJ1-F1
#
_entry.id   AF-A0A9Q0YAJ1-F1
#
_cell.length_a   1.000
_cell.length_b   1.000
_cell.length_c   1.000
_cell.angle_alpha   90.00
_cell.angle_beta   90.00
_cell.angle_gamma   90.00
#
_symmetry.space_group_name_H-M   'P 1'
#
loop_
_entity.id
_entity.type
_entity.pdbx_description
1 polymer ?
#
loop_
_entity_poly.entity_id
_entity_poly.type
_entity_poly.pdbx_seq_one_letter_code
_entity_poly.pdbx_strand_id
1 'polypeptide(L)'
;MLLEICINKMKRDYISYFVGKEFATRTHLDYFLSTPVDLQEQVYRLQKLHHILEVVDNCLDFLKLEHESLIFLTQSCINYYKENPLNDMHEFHLPVRTASVKNFYQNAHPQVWRVEISSGQEQKKVRTIWQLSTTPPAEHVNSSNEGEQPS
;
A
#
# COMPACT_ATOMS: atom_id res chain seq x y z
N MET A 1 -21.51 9.30 24.77
CA MET A 1 -22.78 9.40 24.04
C MET A 1 -22.63 9.79 22.57
N LEU A 2 -22.26 11.04 22.18
CA LEU A 2 -22.15 11.40 20.75
C LEU A 2 -21.05 10.60 20.02
N LEU A 3 -19.86 10.49 20.63
CA LEU A 3 -18.75 9.74 20.07
C LEU A 3 -19.10 8.27 19.80
N GLU A 4 -19.80 7.61 20.72
CA GLU A 4 -20.24 6.22 20.57
C GLU A 4 -21.25 6.05 19.42
N ILE A 5 -22.17 7.01 19.26
CA ILE A 5 -23.12 7.03 18.14
C ILE A 5 -22.38 7.18 16.82
N CYS A 6 -21.41 8.10 16.75
CA CYS A 6 -20.57 8.31 15.57
C CYS A 6 -19.75 7.06 15.23
N ILE A 7 -19.12 6.41 16.22
CA ILE A 7 -18.39 5.14 16.04
C ILE A 7 -19.31 4.06 15.49
N ASN A 8 -20.51 3.89 16.06
CA ASN A 8 -21.46 2.90 15.59
C ASN A 8 -21.95 3.18 14.16
N LYS A 9 -22.15 4.44 13.79
CA LYS A 9 -22.49 4.84 12.42
C LYS A 9 -21.34 4.51 11.46
N MET A 10 -20.11 4.91 11.79
CA MET A 10 -18.93 4.64 10.96
C MET A 10 -18.69 3.14 10.79
N LYS A 11 -18.80 2.34 11.85
CA LYS A 11 -18.70 0.88 11.77
C LYS A 11 -19.69 0.30 10.75
N ARG A 12 -20.94 0.78 10.74
CA ARG A 12 -21.95 0.36 9.75
C ARG A 12 -21.60 0.79 8.34
N ASP A 13 -21.07 1.99 8.17
CA ASP A 13 -20.68 2.52 6.85
C ASP A 13 -19.51 1.73 6.25
N TYR A 14 -18.49 1.40 7.05
CA TYR A 14 -17.38 0.55 6.61
C TYR A 14 -17.83 -0.87 6.29
N ILE A 15 -18.72 -1.47 7.11
CA ILE A 15 -19.33 -2.78 6.77
C ILE A 15 -20.06 -2.67 5.43
N SER A 16 -20.88 -1.65 5.24
CA SER A 16 -21.65 -1.46 4.00
C SER A 16 -20.74 -1.28 2.79
N TYR A 17 -19.60 -0.61 2.94
CA TYR A 17 -18.63 -0.43 1.86
C TYR A 17 -17.89 -1.74 1.56
N PHE A 18 -17.16 -2.30 2.53
CA PHE A 18 -16.28 -3.45 2.29
C PHE A 18 -17.04 -4.75 2.02
N VAL A 19 -18.14 -4.99 2.75
CA VAL A 19 -18.98 -6.17 2.51
C VAL A 19 -19.89 -5.96 1.31
N GLY A 20 -20.46 -4.76 1.15
CA GLY A 20 -21.35 -4.47 0.02
C GLY A 20 -20.66 -4.44 -1.33
N LYS A 21 -19.38 -4.04 -1.39
CA LYS A 21 -18.54 -4.16 -2.60
C LYS A 21 -17.80 -5.49 -2.70
N GLU A 22 -18.06 -6.44 -1.80
CA GLU A 22 -17.43 -7.78 -1.79
C GLU A 22 -15.90 -7.77 -1.63
N PHE A 23 -15.32 -6.70 -1.07
CA PHE A 23 -13.88 -6.61 -0.81
C PHE A 23 -13.45 -7.39 0.43
N ALA A 24 -14.34 -7.55 1.42
CA ALA A 24 -14.09 -8.34 2.61
C ALA A 24 -15.38 -8.96 3.15
N THR A 25 -15.25 -10.07 3.87
CA THR A 25 -16.35 -10.60 4.68
C THR A 25 -16.42 -9.86 6.01
N ARG A 26 -17.57 -9.94 6.68
CA ARG A 26 -17.71 -9.40 8.04
C ARG A 26 -16.68 -10.00 9.01
N THR A 27 -16.39 -11.29 8.87
CA THR A 27 -15.41 -11.99 9.72
C THR A 27 -13.99 -11.42 9.58
N HIS A 28 -13.60 -10.96 8.39
CA HIS A 28 -12.31 -10.29 8.21
C HIS A 28 -12.22 -8.97 9.00
N LEU A 29 -13.35 -8.29 9.19
CA LEU A 29 -13.46 -6.98 9.83
C LEU A 29 -13.67 -7.04 11.35
N ASP A 30 -13.92 -8.22 11.94
CA ASP A 30 -14.28 -8.36 13.35
C ASP A 30 -13.29 -7.68 14.31
N TYR A 31 -11.99 -7.75 14.02
CA TYR A 31 -10.96 -7.06 14.78
C TYR A 31 -11.25 -5.55 14.88
N PHE A 32 -11.55 -4.90 13.77
CA PHE A 32 -11.77 -3.45 13.70
C PHE A 32 -13.13 -3.04 14.27
N LEU A 33 -14.12 -3.94 14.20
CA LEU A 33 -15.50 -3.67 14.61
C LEU A 33 -15.76 -3.99 16.09
N SER A 34 -14.83 -4.68 16.75
CA SER A 34 -14.88 -5.08 18.16
C SER A 34 -15.31 -3.94 19.10
N THR A 35 -16.26 -4.22 19.98
CA THR A 35 -16.79 -3.32 21.01
C THR A 35 -16.27 -3.51 22.45
N PRO A 36 -15.71 -4.66 22.89
CA PRO A 36 -15.23 -4.84 24.27
C PRO A 36 -13.91 -4.11 24.58
N VAL A 37 -13.37 -3.33 23.65
CA VAL A 37 -12.17 -2.50 23.84
C VAL A 37 -12.58 -1.06 24.18
N ASP A 38 -11.66 -0.31 24.77
CA ASP A 38 -11.90 1.07 25.16
C ASP A 38 -12.21 1.96 23.94
N LEU A 39 -12.83 3.12 24.21
CA LEU A 39 -13.29 4.05 23.18
C LEU A 39 -12.14 4.60 22.31
N GLN A 40 -10.96 4.81 22.87
CA GLN A 40 -9.81 5.33 22.13
C GLN A 40 -9.29 4.28 21.15
N GLU A 41 -9.19 3.03 21.58
CA GLU A 41 -8.84 1.91 20.72
C GLU A 41 -9.88 1.67 19.62
N GLN A 42 -11.18 1.83 19.91
CA GLN A 42 -12.22 1.75 18.87
C GLN A 42 -12.05 2.83 17.80
N VAL A 43 -11.71 4.06 18.20
CA VAL A 43 -11.41 5.15 17.24
C VAL A 43 -10.16 4.83 16.43
N TYR A 44 -9.10 4.33 17.07
CA TYR A 44 -7.86 3.98 16.39
C TYR A 44 -8.05 2.86 15.35
N ARG A 45 -8.84 1.84 15.67
CA ARG A 45 -9.20 0.78 14.71
C ARG A 45 -10.05 1.30 13.55
N LEU A 46 -10.92 2.27 13.79
CA LEU A 46 -11.68 2.92 12.72
C LEU A 46 -10.78 3.78 11.83
N GLN A 47 -9.75 4.43 12.37
CA GLN A 47 -8.75 5.12 11.55
C GLN A 47 -7.99 4.15 10.65
N LYS A 48 -7.63 2.96 11.16
CA LYS A 48 -7.05 1.90 10.33
C LYS A 48 -7.99 1.48 9.21
N LEU A 49 -9.28 1.25 9.49
CA LEU A 49 -10.28 0.96 8.44
C LEU A 49 -10.42 2.08 7.42
N HIS A 50 -10.37 3.33 7.86
CA HIS A 50 -10.39 4.48 6.97
C HIS A 50 -9.18 4.50 6.04
N HIS A 51 -8.00 4.23 6.57
CA HIS A 51 -6.79 4.20 5.75
C HIS A 51 -6.80 3.02 4.75
N ILE A 52 -7.35 1.86 5.14
CA ILE A 52 -7.59 0.75 4.20
C ILE A 52 -8.53 1.21 3.07
N LEU A 53 -9.60 1.94 3.41
CA LEU A 53 -10.51 2.52 2.42
C LEU A 53 -9.76 3.45 1.46
N GLU A 54 -8.98 4.40 1.98
CA GLU A 54 -8.19 5.34 1.16
C GLU A 54 -7.26 4.60 0.19
N VAL A 55 -6.52 3.58 0.66
CA VAL A 55 -5.62 2.79 -0.19
C VAL A 55 -6.40 2.09 -1.31
N VAL A 56 -7.54 1.47 -0.97
CA VAL A 56 -8.37 0.73 -1.93
C VAL A 56 -9.03 1.66 -2.95
N ASP A 57 -9.59 2.79 -2.51
CA ASP A 57 -10.23 3.78 -3.38
C ASP A 57 -9.21 4.44 -4.31
N ASN A 58 -8.03 4.79 -3.79
CA ASN A 58 -6.93 5.31 -4.63
C ASN A 58 -6.53 4.30 -5.72
N CYS A 59 -6.43 3.01 -5.40
CA CYS A 59 -6.10 2.01 -6.40
C CYS A 59 -7.25 1.77 -7.39
N LEU A 60 -8.49 1.89 -6.96
CA LEU A 60 -9.66 1.82 -7.85
C LEU A 60 -9.68 3.01 -8.84
N ASP A 61 -9.48 4.23 -8.35
CA ASP A 61 -9.63 5.45 -9.14
C ASP A 61 -8.42 5.73 -10.04
N PHE A 62 -7.20 5.57 -9.51
CA PHE A 62 -5.97 5.91 -10.24
C PHE A 62 -5.43 4.74 -11.06
N LEU A 63 -5.45 3.53 -10.49
CA LEU A 63 -4.87 2.35 -11.14
C LEU A 63 -5.90 1.53 -11.92
N LYS A 64 -7.21 1.78 -11.71
CA LYS A 64 -8.32 1.08 -12.37
C LYS A 64 -8.17 -0.44 -12.28
N LEU A 65 -7.75 -0.91 -11.10
CA LEU A 65 -7.47 -2.32 -10.89
C LEU A 65 -8.74 -3.16 -11.00
N GLU A 66 -8.56 -4.40 -11.44
CA GLU A 66 -9.62 -5.41 -11.46
C GLU A 66 -10.08 -5.72 -10.03
N HIS A 67 -11.37 -6.10 -9.90
CA HIS A 67 -12.00 -6.36 -8.60
C HIS A 67 -11.25 -7.42 -7.78
N GLU A 68 -10.76 -8.49 -8.41
CA GLU A 68 -9.95 -9.52 -7.76
C GLU A 68 -8.67 -8.95 -7.11
N SER A 69 -8.01 -8.00 -7.77
CA SER A 69 -6.81 -7.35 -7.25
C SER A 69 -7.13 -6.46 -6.06
N LEU A 70 -8.29 -5.80 -6.07
CA LEU A 70 -8.77 -5.00 -4.93
C LEU A 70 -9.14 -5.85 -3.73
N ILE A 71 -9.71 -7.05 -3.93
CA ILE A 71 -9.92 -8.03 -2.84
C ILE A 71 -8.58 -8.40 -2.22
N PHE A 72 -7.59 -8.77 -3.03
CA PHE A 72 -6.26 -9.15 -2.52
C PHE A 72 -5.61 -8.00 -1.75
N LEU A 73 -5.65 -6.78 -2.29
CA LEU A 73 -5.14 -5.59 -1.63
C LEU A 73 -5.83 -5.36 -0.28
N THR A 74 -7.17 -5.40 -0.26
CA THR A 74 -7.96 -5.21 0.95
C THR A 74 -7.59 -6.23 2.02
N GLN A 75 -7.44 -7.51 1.66
CA GLN A 75 -7.04 -8.56 2.59
C GLN A 75 -5.61 -8.35 3.10
N SER A 76 -4.69 -7.95 2.24
CA SER A 76 -3.30 -7.62 2.62
C SER A 76 -3.27 -6.50 3.67
N CYS A 77 -4.01 -5.41 3.42
CA CYS A 77 -4.11 -4.29 4.37
C CYS A 77 -4.80 -4.70 5.68
N ILE A 78 -5.88 -5.47 5.62
CA ILE A 78 -6.57 -6.00 6.81
C ILE A 78 -5.62 -6.82 7.67
N ASN A 79 -4.84 -7.72 7.07
CA ASN A 79 -3.90 -8.56 7.80
C ASN A 79 -2.77 -7.74 8.42
N TYR A 80 -2.22 -6.77 7.67
CA TYR A 80 -1.19 -5.88 8.18
C TYR A 80 -1.68 -5.04 9.37
N TYR A 81 -2.83 -4.37 9.27
CA TYR A 81 -3.31 -3.46 10.31
C TYR A 81 -3.87 -4.16 11.56
N LYS A 82 -4.05 -5.48 11.54
CA LYS A 82 -4.34 -6.25 12.76
C LYS A 82 -3.16 -6.27 13.72
N GLU A 83 -1.94 -6.27 13.18
CA GLU A 83 -0.71 -6.49 13.95
C GLU A 83 0.16 -5.22 14.03
N ASN A 84 0.01 -4.30 13.09
CA ASN A 84 0.90 -3.15 12.94
C ASN A 84 0.18 -1.82 13.20
N PRO A 85 0.90 -0.78 13.67
CA PRO A 85 0.32 0.54 13.87
C PRO A 85 0.09 1.27 12.54
N LEU A 86 -0.67 2.38 12.60
CA LEU A 86 -0.99 3.21 11.43
C LEU A 86 0.19 4.03 10.88
N ASN A 87 1.15 4.40 11.75
CA ASN A 87 2.18 5.38 11.42
C ASN A 87 3.46 4.78 10.80
N ASP A 88 3.46 3.47 10.54
CA ASP A 88 4.60 2.80 9.97
C ASP A 88 4.64 2.96 8.45
N MET A 89 5.83 3.24 7.92
CA MET A 89 6.08 3.21 6.48
C MET A 89 6.02 1.76 6.01
N HIS A 90 4.94 1.41 5.30
CA HIS A 90 4.74 0.07 4.77
C HIS A 90 4.42 0.09 3.28
N GLU A 91 5.11 -0.76 2.54
CA GLU A 91 4.88 -0.98 1.11
C GLU A 91 4.01 -2.23 0.91
N PHE A 92 2.79 -2.03 0.41
CA PHE A 92 1.93 -3.14 0.01
C PHE A 92 2.32 -3.62 -1.39
N HIS A 93 2.74 -4.88 -1.49
CA HIS A 93 3.01 -5.52 -2.78
C HIS A 93 1.74 -6.19 -3.32
N LEU A 94 1.30 -5.73 -4.48
CA LEU A 94 0.15 -6.29 -5.19
C LEU A 94 0.61 -6.99 -6.48
N PRO A 95 0.38 -8.31 -6.63
CA PRO A 95 0.60 -8.97 -7.90
C PRO A 95 -0.45 -8.49 -8.92
N VAL A 96 0.02 -7.83 -9.98
CA VAL A 96 -0.82 -7.39 -11.10
C VAL A 96 -0.41 -8.10 -12.38
N ARG A 97 -1.39 -8.47 -13.20
CA ARG A 97 -1.11 -8.97 -14.55
C ARG A 97 -0.55 -7.81 -15.38
N THR A 98 0.58 -8.01 -16.03
CA THR A 98 1.21 -6.98 -16.88
C THR A 98 0.26 -6.46 -17.96
N ALA A 99 -0.59 -7.34 -18.51
CA ALA A 99 -1.63 -6.95 -19.46
C ALA A 99 -2.61 -5.90 -18.88
N SER A 100 -3.01 -6.03 -17.62
CA SER A 100 -3.97 -5.14 -16.96
C SER A 100 -3.40 -3.75 -16.67
N VAL A 101 -2.07 -3.64 -16.54
CA VAL A 101 -1.36 -2.36 -16.29
C VAL A 101 -0.57 -1.84 -17.51
N LYS A 102 -0.82 -2.41 -18.70
CA LYS A 102 -0.08 -2.08 -19.94
C LYS A 102 -0.04 -0.59 -20.25
N ASN A 103 -1.16 0.10 -20.05
CA ASN A 103 -1.27 1.54 -20.32
C ASN A 103 -0.36 2.40 -19.42
N PHE A 104 0.06 1.89 -18.26
CA PHE A 104 0.94 2.61 -17.34
C PHE A 104 2.41 2.54 -17.75
N TYR A 105 2.84 1.48 -18.44
CA TYR A 105 4.27 1.29 -18.74
C TYR A 105 4.61 1.30 -20.23
N GLN A 106 3.66 1.02 -21.15
CA GLN A 106 3.99 0.79 -22.56
C GLN A 106 4.66 1.99 -23.23
N ASN A 107 4.19 3.21 -22.93
CA ASN A 107 4.73 4.45 -23.49
C ASN A 107 5.36 5.35 -22.40
N ALA A 108 5.58 4.81 -21.20
CA ALA A 108 6.15 5.56 -20.10
C ALA A 108 7.67 5.48 -20.11
N HIS A 109 8.31 6.53 -19.60
CA HIS A 109 9.74 6.51 -19.32
C HIS A 109 9.96 5.95 -17.91
N PRO A 110 10.68 4.82 -17.75
CA PRO A 110 10.88 4.24 -16.43
C PRO A 110 11.74 5.16 -15.57
N GLN A 111 11.34 5.37 -14.32
CA GLN A 111 12.17 6.08 -13.34
C GLN A 111 13.44 5.28 -13.02
N VAL A 112 13.33 3.95 -13.02
CA VAL A 112 14.44 3.03 -12.80
C VAL A 112 14.37 1.91 -13.83
N TRP A 113 15.47 1.67 -14.53
CA TRP A 113 15.66 0.52 -15.42
C TRP A 113 16.86 -0.29 -14.94
N ARG A 114 16.67 -1.59 -14.72
CA ARG A 114 17.69 -2.46 -14.12
C ARG A 114 17.83 -3.75 -14.90
N VAL A 115 19.08 -4.14 -15.18
CA VAL A 115 19.45 -5.44 -15.74
C VAL A 115 20.29 -6.18 -14.71
N GLU A 116 19.87 -7.40 -14.39
CA GLU A 116 20.63 -8.32 -13.54
C GLU A 116 21.05 -9.53 -14.37
N ILE A 117 22.36 -9.77 -14.41
CA ILE A 117 22.95 -10.97 -15.03
C ILE A 117 23.48 -11.83 -13.89
N SER A 118 22.93 -13.03 -13.74
CA SER A 118 23.35 -13.97 -12.70
C SER A 118 23.87 -15.28 -13.29
N SER A 119 24.93 -15.84 -12.68
CA SER A 119 25.52 -17.13 -13.05
C SER A 119 25.82 -17.96 -11.80
N GLY A 120 25.70 -19.29 -11.89
CA GLY A 120 25.98 -20.25 -10.81
C GLY A 120 24.74 -20.81 -10.09
N GLN A 121 24.95 -21.89 -9.32
CA GLN A 121 23.95 -22.46 -8.40
C GLN A 121 23.92 -21.68 -7.07
N GLU A 122 22.90 -21.87 -6.23
CA GLU A 122 22.64 -21.05 -5.01
C GLU A 122 23.88 -20.80 -4.13
N GLN A 123 24.77 -21.79 -3.96
CA GLN A 123 25.98 -21.65 -3.14
C GLN A 123 27.13 -20.86 -3.80
N LYS A 124 27.08 -20.58 -5.11
CA LYS A 124 28.08 -19.80 -5.87
C LYS A 124 27.42 -18.83 -6.87
N LYS A 125 26.32 -18.18 -6.48
CA LYS A 125 25.62 -17.23 -7.34
C LYS A 125 26.41 -15.92 -7.45
N VAL A 126 26.99 -15.65 -8.62
CA VAL A 126 27.56 -14.35 -8.97
C VAL A 126 26.48 -13.55 -9.68
N ARG A 127 26.29 -12.29 -9.29
CA ARG A 127 25.35 -11.36 -9.93
C ARG A 127 26.06 -10.06 -10.31
N THR A 128 25.78 -9.60 -11.52
CA THR A 128 26.20 -8.29 -12.02
C THR A 128 24.93 -7.48 -12.29
N ILE A 129 24.80 -6.31 -11.65
CA ILE A 129 23.62 -5.45 -11.75
C ILE A 129 24.03 -4.13 -12.40
N TRP A 130 23.32 -3.76 -13.46
CA TRP A 130 23.42 -2.44 -14.09
C TRP A 130 22.08 -1.72 -13.90
N GLN A 131 22.11 -0.48 -13.42
CA GLN A 131 20.90 0.32 -13.18
C GLN A 131 21.05 1.73 -13.76
N LEU A 132 20.01 2.18 -14.45
CA LEU A 132 19.79 3.56 -14.86
C LEU A 132 18.62 4.12 -14.03
N SER A 133 18.80 5.28 -13.40
CA SER A 133 17.74 5.94 -12.63
C SER A 133 17.68 7.44 -12.90
N THR A 134 16.47 8.02 -12.85
CA THR A 134 16.26 9.46 -12.99
C THR A 134 16.56 10.23 -11.70
N THR A 135 16.59 9.53 -10.56
CA THR A 135 16.97 10.05 -9.25
C THR A 135 18.19 9.31 -8.70
N PRO A 136 18.94 9.93 -7.76
CA PRO A 136 20.04 9.25 -7.07
C PRO A 136 19.53 7.96 -6.40
N PRO A 137 20.14 6.80 -6.69
CA PRO A 137 19.64 5.51 -6.19
C PRO A 137 19.92 5.27 -4.71
N ALA A 138 20.70 6.15 -4.06
CA ALA A 138 20.93 6.12 -2.63
C ALA A 138 20.84 7.54 -2.06
N GLU A 139 20.10 7.66 -0.95
CA GLU A 139 19.74 8.95 -0.33
C GLU A 139 20.96 9.79 0.08
N HIS A 140 22.07 9.15 0.41
CA HIS A 140 23.32 9.80 0.81
C HIS A 140 24.11 10.42 -0.36
N VAL A 141 23.69 10.21 -1.60
CA VAL A 141 24.40 10.67 -2.81
C VAL A 141 23.89 12.05 -3.29
N ASN A 142 23.14 12.79 -2.45
CA ASN A 142 22.74 14.16 -2.78
C ASN A 142 23.97 15.02 -3.09
N SER A 143 24.07 15.44 -4.35
CA SER A 143 25.18 16.24 -4.87
C SER A 143 25.23 17.58 -4.16
N SER A 144 26.22 17.74 -3.29
CA SER A 144 26.62 19.02 -2.75
C SER A 144 27.20 19.86 -3.89
N ASN A 145 26.35 20.63 -4.57
CA ASN A 145 26.75 21.70 -5.48
C ASN A 145 26.02 22.99 -5.06
N GLU A 146 26.27 23.43 -3.84
CA GLU A 146 26.29 24.86 -3.51
C GLU A 146 27.76 25.27 -3.40
N GLY A 147 28.30 25.83 -4.48
CA GLY A 147 29.68 26.31 -4.51
C GLY A 147 30.11 26.76 -5.90
N GLU A 148 29.94 28.06 -6.17
CA GLU A 148 30.86 28.97 -6.88
C GLU A 148 30.09 30.10 -7.61
N GLN A 149 29.80 31.19 -6.89
CA GLN A 149 29.74 32.53 -7.50
C GLN A 149 31.15 33.14 -7.38
N PRO A 150 31.83 33.49 -8.48
CA PRO A 150 33.03 34.30 -8.40
C PRO A 150 32.67 35.79 -8.28
N SER A 151 33.50 36.47 -7.50
CA SER A 151 33.48 37.90 -7.14
C SER A 151 33.69 38.83 -8.33
#